data_AF-C9SC28-F1
#
_entry.id   AF-C9SC28-F1
#
_cell.length_a   1.000
_cell.length_b   1.000
_cell.length_c   1.000
_cell.angle_alpha   90.00
_cell.angle_beta   90.00
_cell.angle_gamma   90.00
#
_symmetry.space_group_name_H-M   'P 1'
#
loop_
_entity.id
_entity.type
_entity.pdbx_description
1 polymer ?
#
loop_
_entity_poly.entity_id
_entity_poly.type
_entity_poly.pdbx_seq_one_letter_code
_entity_poly.pdbx_strand_id
1 'polypeptide(L)'
;MVDEDLNITEIIDWQMARTVPRREAIALSLVSADVRALCGGEVSLSTNDLALRNAVYETSEGMAHQMGDEKVRRFFWGLGLETQWAYALPLANALLQIFGIEQGWDEWKEVAIKQYGDDERLEALMRKSSGVTQSDRQ
;
A
#
# COMPACT_ATOMS: atom_id res chain seq x y z
N MET A 1 -10.88 -20.40 6.94
CA MET A 1 -12.07 -21.27 7.13
C MET A 1 -12.69 -20.94 8.46
N VAL A 2 -13.99 -21.14 8.57
CA VAL A 2 -14.78 -20.83 9.75
C VAL A 2 -15.67 -22.04 10.06
N ASP A 3 -15.81 -22.42 11.32
CA ASP A 3 -16.74 -23.48 11.74
C ASP A 3 -18.19 -22.97 11.91
N GLU A 4 -19.09 -23.86 12.34
CA GLU A 4 -20.51 -23.54 12.56
C GLU A 4 -20.73 -22.51 13.68
N ASP A 5 -19.78 -22.37 14.60
CA ASP A 5 -19.81 -21.44 15.74
C ASP A 5 -19.10 -20.11 15.43
N LEU A 6 -18.76 -19.85 14.16
CA LEU A 6 -18.07 -18.65 13.68
C LEU A 6 -16.62 -18.50 14.17
N ASN A 7 -15.97 -19.56 14.64
CA ASN A 7 -14.56 -19.52 14.99
C ASN A 7 -13.68 -19.64 13.74
N ILE A 8 -12.61 -18.86 13.69
CA ILE A 8 -11.57 -19.04 12.67
C ILE A 8 -10.85 -20.36 12.96
N THR A 9 -11.06 -21.37 12.12
CA THR A 9 -10.45 -22.70 12.27
C THR A 9 -9.13 -22.83 11.53
N GLU A 10 -9.03 -22.17 10.37
CA GLU A 10 -7.84 -22.22 9.52
C GLU A 10 -7.64 -20.92 8.76
N ILE A 11 -6.38 -20.56 8.50
CA ILE A 11 -6.01 -19.49 7.57
C ILE A 11 -5.45 -20.16 6.32
N ILE A 12 -6.15 -19.98 5.20
CA ILE A 12 -5.73 -20.44 3.88
C ILE A 12 -5.42 -19.22 3.01
N ASP A 13 -4.66 -19.43 1.93
CA ASP A 13 -4.24 -18.39 1.00
C ASP A 13 -3.27 -17.34 1.59
N TRP A 14 -2.15 -17.83 2.13
CA TRP A 14 -1.04 -17.01 2.66
C TRP A 14 -0.13 -16.44 1.55
N GLN A 15 -0.52 -16.52 0.28
CA GLN A 15 0.32 -16.11 -0.86
C GLN A 15 0.69 -14.62 -0.81
N MET A 16 -0.08 -13.82 -0.07
CA MET A 16 0.14 -12.39 0.14
C MET A 16 0.77 -12.07 1.50
N ALA A 17 1.11 -13.08 2.32
CA ALA A 17 1.83 -12.88 3.57
C ALA A 17 3.28 -12.48 3.28
N ARG A 18 3.69 -11.32 3.79
CA ARG A 18 5.04 -10.78 3.60
C ARG A 18 5.54 -10.08 4.85
N THR A 19 6.86 -10.07 5.04
CA THR A 19 7.50 -9.25 6.06
C THR A 19 7.57 -7.81 5.58
N VAL A 20 6.94 -6.92 6.33
CA VAL A 20 6.86 -5.49 6.02
C VAL A 20 7.11 -4.67 7.30
N PRO A 21 7.49 -3.38 7.18
CA PRO A 21 7.56 -2.50 8.34
C PRO A 21 6.24 -2.46 9.11
N ARG A 22 6.31 -2.22 10.43
CA ARG A 22 5.13 -2.22 11.31
C ARG A 22 3.98 -1.34 10.82
N ARG A 23 4.29 -0.18 10.22
CA ARG A 23 3.28 0.72 9.63
C ARG A 23 2.49 0.07 8.49
N GLU A 24 3.15 -0.72 7.66
CA GLU A 24 2.52 -1.41 6.53
C GLU A 24 1.73 -2.64 7.00
N ALA A 25 2.26 -3.40 7.97
CA ALA A 25 1.63 -4.61 8.49
C ALA A 25 0.24 -4.36 9.11
N ILE A 26 0.02 -3.16 9.66
CA ILE A 26 -1.19 -2.79 10.40
C ILE A 26 -1.89 -1.60 9.72
N ALA A 27 -1.42 -1.21 8.53
CA ALA A 27 -1.97 -0.08 7.81
C ALA A 27 -3.38 -0.40 7.34
N LEU A 28 -3.60 -1.38 6.48
CA LEU A 28 -4.94 -1.64 5.96
C LEU A 28 -5.31 -3.10 6.18
N SER A 29 -6.26 -3.35 7.08
CA SER A 29 -6.88 -4.66 7.23
C SER A 29 -8.05 -4.76 6.24
N LEU A 30 -7.99 -5.74 5.34
CA LEU A 30 -9.12 -6.10 4.48
C LEU A 30 -10.41 -6.39 5.26
N VAL A 31 -10.27 -6.85 6.51
CA VAL A 31 -11.40 -7.17 7.38
C VAL A 31 -12.15 -5.92 7.82
N SER A 32 -11.48 -4.78 7.95
CA SER A 32 -12.08 -3.53 8.45
C SER A 32 -12.22 -2.43 7.40
N ALA A 33 -11.55 -2.56 6.26
CA ALA A 33 -11.59 -1.57 5.19
C ALA A 33 -12.98 -1.43 4.58
N ASP A 34 -13.46 -0.19 4.42
CA ASP A 34 -14.58 0.10 3.53
C ASP A 34 -14.07 0.09 2.09
N VAL A 35 -14.22 -1.06 1.43
CA VAL A 35 -13.76 -1.26 0.04
C VAL A 35 -14.44 -0.29 -0.92
N ARG A 36 -15.68 0.14 -0.65
CA ARG A 36 -16.38 1.10 -1.51
C ARG A 36 -15.76 2.48 -1.40
N ALA A 37 -15.55 2.97 -0.17
CA ALA A 37 -14.89 4.26 0.07
C ALA A 37 -13.43 4.25 -0.44
N LEU A 38 -12.75 3.12 -0.29
CA LEU A 38 -11.40 2.89 -0.79
C LEU A 38 -11.33 3.02 -2.32
N CYS A 39 -12.17 2.26 -3.05
CA CYS A 39 -12.22 2.33 -4.52
C CYS A 39 -12.83 3.64 -5.04
N GLY A 40 -13.65 4.32 -4.24
CA GLY A 40 -14.25 5.62 -4.55
C GLY A 40 -13.35 6.82 -4.28
N GLY A 41 -12.15 6.61 -3.70
CA GLY A 41 -11.21 7.70 -3.41
C GLY A 41 -11.57 8.53 -2.16
N GLU A 42 -12.53 8.11 -1.35
CA GLU A 42 -13.02 8.86 -0.18
C GLU A 42 -12.15 8.64 1.06
N VAL A 43 -11.23 9.55 1.37
CA VAL A 43 -10.27 9.40 2.48
C VAL A 43 -10.95 9.52 3.84
N SER A 44 -11.37 8.39 4.41
CA SER A 44 -11.91 8.30 5.78
C SER A 44 -11.69 6.91 6.39
N LEU A 45 -11.57 6.86 7.72
CA LEU A 45 -11.56 5.60 8.45
C LEU A 45 -13.00 5.09 8.57
N SER A 46 -13.22 3.81 8.27
CA SER A 46 -14.54 3.20 8.46
C SER A 46 -14.86 3.05 9.96
N THR A 47 -16.14 2.86 10.29
CA THR A 47 -16.55 2.49 11.66
C THR A 47 -15.85 1.21 12.12
N ASN A 48 -15.62 0.26 11.21
CA ASN A 48 -14.93 -1.00 11.51
C ASN A 48 -13.43 -0.78 11.74
N ASP A 49 -12.80 0.15 11.03
CA ASP A 49 -11.41 0.52 11.26
C ASP A 49 -11.21 1.12 12.65
N LEU A 50 -12.15 1.97 13.08
CA LEU A 50 -12.14 2.55 14.42
C LEU A 50 -12.39 1.48 15.49
N ALA A 51 -13.35 0.57 15.27
CA ALA A 51 -13.64 -0.53 16.18
C ALA A 51 -12.42 -1.46 16.34
N LEU A 52 -11.80 -1.85 15.23
CA LEU A 52 -10.59 -2.68 15.23
C LEU A 52 -9.43 -1.96 15.93
N ARG A 53 -9.21 -0.68 15.64
CA ARG A 53 -8.19 0.13 16.30
C ARG A 53 -8.39 0.15 17.82
N ASN A 54 -9.62 0.32 18.29
CA ASN A 54 -9.92 0.35 19.71
C ASN A 54 -9.69 -1.01 20.38
N ALA A 55 -10.08 -2.11 19.73
CA ALA A 55 -9.77 -3.45 20.22
C ALA A 55 -8.25 -3.73 20.28
N VAL A 56 -7.49 -3.26 19.28
CA VAL A 56 -6.02 -3.36 19.29
C VAL A 56 -5.42 -2.49 20.40
N TYR A 57 -6.00 -1.31 20.67
CA TYR A 57 -5.51 -0.41 21.72
C TYR A 57 -5.50 -1.07 23.09
N GLU A 58 -6.50 -1.91 23.40
CA GLU A 58 -6.59 -2.67 24.65
C GLU A 58 -5.42 -3.66 24.84
N THR A 59 -4.76 -4.07 23.75
CA THR A 59 -3.63 -5.00 23.78
C THR A 59 -2.28 -4.33 23.50
N SER A 60 -2.26 -3.27 22.69
CA SER A 60 -1.06 -2.54 22.28
C SER A 60 -1.38 -1.17 21.71
N GLU A 61 -1.25 -0.13 22.53
CA GLU A 61 -1.37 1.27 22.14
C GLU A 61 -0.45 1.64 20.95
N GLY A 62 0.80 1.15 20.97
CA GLY A 62 1.77 1.45 19.91
C GLY A 62 1.36 0.90 18.54
N MET A 63 0.65 -0.23 18.50
CA MET A 63 0.09 -0.81 17.27
C MET A 63 -1.15 -0.05 16.83
N ALA A 64 -2.06 0.26 17.75
CA ALA A 64 -3.26 1.04 17.46
C ALA A 64 -2.94 2.43 16.86
N HIS A 65 -1.85 3.07 17.32
CA HIS A 65 -1.40 4.35 16.76
C HIS A 65 -1.01 4.26 15.28
N GLN A 66 -0.50 3.11 14.80
CA GLN A 66 -0.15 2.95 13.38
C GLN A 66 -1.36 2.88 12.45
N MET A 67 -2.56 2.63 13.00
CA MET A 67 -3.79 2.43 12.23
C MET A 67 -4.53 3.73 11.89
N GLY A 68 -4.04 4.89 12.35
CA GLY A 68 -4.78 6.16 12.29
C GLY A 68 -4.57 7.02 11.03
N ASP A 69 -3.55 6.75 10.22
CA ASP A 69 -3.22 7.59 9.05
C ASP A 69 -3.77 7.01 7.75
N GLU A 70 -4.98 7.40 7.38
CA GLU A 70 -5.68 6.80 6.23
C GLU A 70 -4.97 7.02 4.88
N LYS A 71 -4.19 8.11 4.71
CA LYS A 71 -3.43 8.31 3.47
C LYS A 71 -2.31 7.29 3.34
N VAL A 72 -1.58 7.06 4.43
CA VAL A 72 -0.53 6.03 4.51
C VAL A 72 -1.12 4.63 4.32
N ARG A 73 -2.31 4.37 4.87
CA ARG A 73 -3.00 3.08 4.73
C ARG A 73 -3.33 2.75 3.27
N ARG A 74 -3.85 3.72 2.53
CA ARG A 74 -4.12 3.59 1.09
C ARG A 74 -2.87 3.40 0.26
N PHE A 75 -1.80 4.11 0.61
CA PHE A 75 -0.52 3.98 -0.06
C PHE A 75 0.00 2.53 -0.02
N PHE A 76 -0.10 1.87 1.14
CA PHE A 76 0.34 0.49 1.30
C PHE A 76 -0.55 -0.56 0.60
N TRP A 77 -1.83 -0.26 0.40
CA TRP A 77 -2.75 -1.13 -0.35
C TRP A 77 -2.37 -1.22 -1.83
N GLY A 78 -2.06 -0.08 -2.45
CA GLY A 78 -2.20 0.04 -3.89
C GLY A 78 -1.05 -0.40 -4.78
N LEU A 79 0.12 -0.72 -4.23
CA LEU A 79 1.34 -0.88 -5.05
C LEU A 79 1.84 -2.33 -5.18
N GLY A 80 1.15 -3.31 -4.60
CA GLY A 80 1.66 -4.69 -4.51
C GLY A 80 0.76 -5.81 -5.06
N LEU A 81 -0.46 -5.49 -5.52
CA LEU A 81 -1.48 -6.50 -5.79
C LEU A 81 -1.77 -6.74 -7.28
N GLU A 82 -1.35 -5.82 -8.15
CA GLU A 82 -1.70 -5.85 -9.56
C GLU A 82 -0.64 -6.57 -10.40
N THR A 83 -1.08 -7.53 -11.23
CA THR A 83 -0.20 -8.31 -12.11
C THR A 83 0.30 -7.53 -13.33
N GLN A 84 -0.39 -6.43 -13.68
CA GLN A 84 -0.07 -5.57 -14.81
C GLN A 84 -0.17 -4.10 -14.43
N TRP A 85 0.75 -3.28 -14.96
CA TRP A 85 0.76 -1.84 -14.69
C TRP A 85 -0.55 -1.14 -15.08
N ALA A 86 -1.20 -1.59 -16.16
CA ALA A 86 -2.46 -1.01 -16.62
C ALA A 86 -3.58 -1.07 -15.55
N TYR A 87 -3.56 -2.09 -14.69
CA TYR A 87 -4.53 -2.23 -13.60
C TYR A 87 -4.14 -1.40 -12.37
N ALA A 88 -2.83 -1.17 -12.16
CA ALA A 88 -2.32 -0.31 -11.09
C ALA A 88 -2.44 1.19 -11.40
N LEU A 89 -2.46 1.59 -12.68
CA LEU A 89 -2.41 2.99 -13.09
C LEU A 89 -3.56 3.86 -12.52
N PRO A 90 -4.83 3.44 -12.52
CA PRO A 90 -5.91 4.21 -11.89
C PRO A 90 -5.65 4.48 -10.40
N LEU A 91 -5.14 3.47 -9.70
CA LEU A 91 -4.84 3.57 -8.27
C LEU A 91 -3.62 4.45 -7.99
N ALA A 92 -2.59 4.37 -8.82
CA ALA A 92 -1.43 5.26 -8.74
C ALA A 92 -1.86 6.74 -8.89
N ASN A 93 -2.73 7.05 -9.86
CA ASN A 93 -3.28 8.40 -10.03
C ASN A 93 -4.14 8.84 -8.83
N ALA A 94 -4.99 7.96 -8.30
CA ALA A 94 -5.79 8.26 -7.12
C ALA A 94 -4.90 8.57 -5.89
N LEU A 95 -3.80 7.84 -5.71
CA LEU A 95 -2.82 8.12 -4.66
C LEU A 95 -2.21 9.51 -4.83
N LEU A 96 -1.75 9.87 -6.03
CA LEU A 96 -1.21 11.21 -6.30
C LEU A 96 -2.21 12.31 -5.89
N GLN A 97 -3.48 12.18 -6.29
CA GLN A 97 -4.53 13.12 -5.93
C GLN A 97 -4.76 13.22 -4.41
N ILE A 98 -4.72 12.09 -3.69
CA ILE A 98 -4.86 12.05 -2.21
C ILE A 98 -3.74 12.85 -1.53
N PHE A 99 -2.54 12.87 -2.12
CA PHE A 99 -1.39 13.65 -1.66
C PHE A 99 -1.35 15.08 -2.23
N GLY A 100 -2.38 15.52 -2.95
CA GLY A 100 -2.49 16.88 -3.49
C GLY A 100 -1.67 17.11 -4.76
N ILE A 101 -1.28 16.04 -5.45
CA ILE A 101 -0.55 16.10 -6.72
C ILE A 101 -1.59 16.10 -7.84
N GLU A 102 -1.65 17.19 -8.59
CA GLU A 102 -2.60 17.38 -9.69
C GLU A 102 -2.17 16.66 -10.98
N GLN A 103 -0.86 16.41 -11.14
CA GLN A 103 -0.32 15.76 -12.33
C GLN A 103 -0.73 14.28 -12.39
N GLY A 104 -0.94 13.79 -13.61
CA GLY A 104 -1.06 12.35 -13.85
C GLY A 104 0.26 11.62 -13.64
N TRP A 105 0.20 10.30 -13.50
CA TRP A 105 1.35 9.45 -13.20
C TRP A 105 2.56 9.69 -14.10
N ASP A 106 2.38 9.77 -15.41
CA ASP A 106 3.51 9.89 -16.35
C ASP A 106 4.25 11.23 -16.19
N GLU A 107 3.50 12.32 -16.08
CA GLU A 107 4.05 13.66 -15.82
C GLU A 107 4.75 13.72 -14.46
N TRP A 108 4.07 13.21 -13.42
CA TRP A 108 4.64 13.15 -12.07
C TRP A 108 5.93 12.33 -12.05
N LYS A 109 5.97 11.18 -12.73
CA LYS A 109 7.13 10.29 -12.79
C LYS A 109 8.35 10.97 -13.42
N GLU A 110 8.16 11.72 -14.50
CA GLU A 110 9.26 12.45 -15.14
C GLU A 110 9.87 13.51 -14.21
N VAL A 111 9.03 14.21 -13.44
CA VAL A 111 9.47 15.19 -12.45
C VAL A 111 10.17 14.48 -11.29
N ALA A 112 9.57 13.41 -10.75
CA ALA A 112 10.09 12.67 -9.62
C ALA A 112 11.46 12.03 -9.92
N ILE A 113 11.66 11.45 -11.11
CA ILE A 113 12.96 10.86 -11.49
C ILE A 113 14.07 11.92 -11.51
N LYS A 114 13.77 13.13 -11.99
CA LYS A 114 14.75 14.23 -11.98
C LYS A 114 15.02 14.73 -10.57
N GLN A 115 13.97 14.86 -9.75
CA GLN A 115 14.07 15.35 -8.38
C GLN A 115 14.84 14.41 -7.45
N TYR A 116 14.65 13.10 -7.62
CA TYR A 116 15.25 12.07 -6.77
C TYR A 116 16.39 11.31 -7.47
N GLY A 117 16.99 11.89 -8.51
CA GLY A 117 17.98 11.22 -9.35
C GLY A 117 19.22 10.71 -8.60
N ASP A 118 19.57 11.34 -7.47
CA ASP A 118 20.70 10.96 -6.64
C ASP A 118 20.39 9.78 -5.68
N ASP A 119 19.16 9.26 -5.67
CA ASP A 119 18.78 8.09 -4.86
C ASP A 119 19.30 6.79 -5.51
N GLU A 120 20.26 6.14 -4.85
CA GLU A 120 20.91 4.92 -5.35
C GLU A 120 19.91 3.80 -5.68
N ARG A 121 18.82 3.68 -4.92
CA ARG A 121 17.80 2.64 -5.14
C ARG A 121 16.96 2.97 -6.37
N LEU A 122 16.61 4.23 -6.57
CA LEU A 122 15.92 4.69 -7.78
C LEU A 122 16.81 4.49 -9.01
N GLU A 123 18.08 4.88 -8.95
CA GLU A 123 19.03 4.64 -10.04
C GLU A 123 19.16 3.15 -10.38
N ALA A 124 19.22 2.27 -9.38
CA ALA A 124 19.29 0.84 -9.58
C ALA A 124 18.03 0.28 -10.27
N LEU A 125 16.85 0.80 -9.93
CA LEU A 125 15.59 0.44 -10.59
C LEU A 125 15.54 0.93 -12.04
N MET A 126 15.98 2.17 -12.29
CA MET A 126 16.05 2.74 -13.63
C MET A 126 16.95 1.92 -14.55
N ARG A 127 18.15 1.55 -14.07
CA ARG A 127 19.08 0.68 -14.82
C ARG A 127 18.47 -0.67 -15.21
N LYS A 128 17.74 -1.31 -14.29
CA LYS A 128 17.03 -2.57 -14.54
C LYS A 128 15.92 -2.41 -15.58
N SER A 129 15.18 -1.29 -15.53
CA SER A 129 14.10 -1.01 -16.47
C SER A 129 14.59 -0.70 -17.89
N SER A 130 15.81 -0.16 -18.03
CA SER A 130 16.41 0.20 -19.32
C SER A 130 17.13 -0.95 -20.01
N GLY A 131 17.15 -2.16 -19.45
CA GLY A 131 17.79 -3.33 -20.05
C GLY A 131 19.32 -3.26 -20.15
N VAL A 132 19.98 -2.34 -19.44
CA VAL A 132 21.45 -2.27 -19.42
C VAL A 132 21.96 -3.35 -18.48
N THR A 133 22.13 -4.55 -19.03
CA THR A 133 22.83 -5.64 -18.36
C THR A 133 24.27 -5.20 -18.14
N GLN A 134 24.70 -5.15 -16.88
CA GLN A 134 26.06 -4.83 -16.48
C GLN A 134 26.97 -6.03 -16.80
N SER A 135 27.21 -6.27 -18.09
CA SER A 135 28.29 -7.09 -18.62
C SER A 135 29.12 -6.17 -19.50
N ASP A 136 29.93 -5.33 -18.84
CA ASP A 136 31.14 -4.71 -19.41
C ASP A 136 31.77 -3.83 -18.33
N ARG A 137 32.37 -4.47 -17.33
CA ARG A 137 33.57 -3.94 -16.67
C ARG A 137 34.57 -5.09 -16.57
N GLN A 138 35.66 -4.87 -17.29
CA GLN A 138 36.84 -5.72 -17.47
C GLN A 138 37.38 -6.31 -16.17
#